data_AF-A0AAV5K0Q5-F1
#
_entry.id   AF-A0AAV5K0Q5-F1
#
_cell.length_a   1.000
_cell.length_b   1.000
_cell.length_c   1.000
_cell.angle_alpha   90.00
_cell.angle_beta   90.00
_cell.angle_gamma   90.00
#
_symmetry.space_group_name_H-M   'P 1'
#
loop_
_entity.id
_entity.type
_entity.pdbx_description
1 polymer ?
#
loop_
_entity_poly.entity_id
_entity_poly.type
_entity_poly.pdbx_seq_one_letter_code
_entity_poly.pdbx_strand_id
1 'polypeptide(L)'
;MAFWWTLIVLAFAFAICRFLLMLIPPNVPSIDIDASDELDDGSQTQESGFIYIPPKGRTQQADRKVKCYEAATKNYLGCFPALTPAEVKDRVAQARRAQKVWAKSSFKQRRQFLRILLKYIIEHQKLICE
;
A
#
# COMPACT_ATOMS: atom_id res chain seq x y z
N MET A 1 -52.53 -25.62 -12.89
CA MET A 1 -52.31 -24.17 -13.17
C MET A 1 -51.61 -23.44 -12.02
N ALA A 2 -52.06 -23.55 -10.76
CA ALA A 2 -51.46 -22.83 -9.62
C ALA A 2 -50.01 -23.24 -9.28
N PHE A 3 -49.66 -24.52 -9.42
CA PHE A 3 -48.33 -25.04 -9.08
C PHE A 3 -47.19 -24.48 -9.97
N TRP A 4 -47.45 -24.23 -11.25
CA TRP A 4 -46.45 -23.64 -12.14
C TRP A 4 -46.25 -22.15 -11.87
N TRP A 5 -47.31 -21.45 -11.49
CA TRP A 5 -47.26 -20.04 -11.11
C TRP A 5 -46.40 -19.81 -9.86
N THR A 6 -46.52 -20.66 -8.83
CA THR A 6 -45.69 -20.54 -7.63
C THR A 6 -44.21 -20.77 -7.93
N LEU A 7 -43.87 -21.72 -8.80
CA LEU A 7 -42.49 -21.95 -9.24
C LEU A 7 -41.92 -20.75 -10.02
N ILE A 8 -42.70 -20.14 -10.91
CA ILE A 8 -42.28 -18.95 -11.67
C ILE A 8 -42.03 -17.77 -10.75
N VAL A 9 -42.93 -17.51 -9.79
CA VAL A 9 -42.78 -16.42 -8.82
C VAL A 9 -41.54 -16.63 -7.94
N LEU A 10 -41.30 -17.86 -7.50
CA LEU A 10 -40.15 -18.19 -6.65
C LEU A 10 -38.82 -18.08 -7.42
N ALA A 11 -38.80 -18.50 -8.69
CA ALA A 11 -37.64 -18.31 -9.58
C ALA A 11 -37.36 -16.82 -9.84
N PHE A 12 -38.40 -16.02 -10.06
CA PHE A 12 -38.28 -14.58 -10.28
C PHE A 12 -37.78 -13.86 -9.01
N ALA A 13 -38.33 -14.20 -7.84
CA ALA A 13 -37.87 -13.68 -6.56
C ALA A 13 -36.40 -14.05 -6.29
N PHE A 14 -35.99 -15.29 -6.59
CA PHE A 14 -34.59 -15.72 -6.49
C PHE A 14 -33.67 -14.93 -7.43
N ALA A 15 -34.10 -14.71 -8.68
CA ALA A 15 -33.35 -13.92 -9.65
C ALA A 15 -33.18 -12.46 -9.19
N ILE A 16 -34.24 -11.83 -8.69
CA ILE A 16 -34.19 -10.48 -8.10
C ILE A 16 -33.25 -10.45 -6.91
N CYS A 17 -33.37 -11.37 -5.95
CA CYS A 17 -32.50 -11.42 -4.79
C CYS A 17 -31.03 -11.58 -5.21
N ARG A 18 -30.72 -12.44 -6.18
CA ARG A 18 -29.36 -12.61 -6.70
C ARG A 18 -28.86 -11.34 -7.38
N PHE A 19 -29.71 -10.65 -8.13
CA PHE A 19 -29.38 -9.38 -8.78
C PHE A 19 -29.10 -8.28 -7.75
N LEU A 20 -29.95 -8.14 -6.72
CA LEU A 20 -29.75 -7.19 -5.63
C LEU A 20 -28.46 -7.48 -4.86
N LEU A 21 -28.19 -8.75 -4.52
CA LEU A 21 -26.94 -9.17 -3.88
C LEU A 21 -25.70 -8.91 -4.77
N MET A 22 -25.86 -8.93 -6.09
CA MET A 22 -24.80 -8.57 -7.03
C MET A 22 -24.50 -7.06 -7.05
N LEU A 23 -25.48 -6.22 -6.71
CA LEU A 23 -25.32 -4.76 -6.61
C LEU A 23 -24.65 -4.32 -5.30
N ILE A 24 -24.68 -5.13 -4.24
CA ILE A 24 -24.04 -4.81 -2.96
C ILE A 24 -22.52 -4.91 -3.12
N PRO A 25 -21.75 -3.82 -2.88
CA PRO A 25 -20.30 -3.89 -2.90
C PRO A 25 -19.82 -4.86 -1.81
N PRO A 26 -18.84 -5.75 -2.10
CA PRO A 26 -18.33 -6.66 -1.08
C PRO A 26 -17.74 -5.86 0.08
N ASN A 27 -18.01 -6.31 1.30
CA ASN A 27 -17.45 -5.70 2.50
C ASN A 27 -15.92 -5.74 2.43
N VAL A 28 -15.28 -4.59 2.66
CA VAL A 28 -13.83 -4.44 2.65
C VAL A 28 -13.37 -4.34 4.11
N PRO A 29 -12.61 -5.32 4.62
CA PRO A 29 -12.12 -5.27 6.00
C PRO A 29 -11.20 -4.06 6.19
N SER A 30 -11.23 -3.46 7.39
CA SER A 30 -10.17 -2.54 7.82
C SER A 30 -8.94 -3.37 8.18
N ILE A 31 -7.76 -2.82 7.90
CA ILE A 31 -6.49 -3.34 8.37
C ILE A 31 -5.86 -2.22 9.18
N ASP A 32 -5.60 -2.50 10.45
CA ASP A 32 -4.78 -1.64 11.29
C ASP A 32 -3.34 -2.11 11.13
N ILE A 33 -2.50 -1.28 10.49
CA ILE A 33 -1.07 -1.55 10.34
C ILE A 33 -0.38 -0.86 11.52
N ASP A 34 0.30 -1.64 12.34
CA ASP A 34 1.14 -1.09 13.39
C ASP A 34 2.36 -0.42 12.75
N ALA A 35 2.30 0.91 12.60
CA ALA A 35 3.34 1.72 11.99
C ALA A 35 4.47 2.07 12.98
N SER A 36 4.45 1.53 14.20
CA SER A 36 5.43 1.86 15.23
C SER A 36 6.84 1.31 14.95
N ASP A 37 6.96 0.25 14.14
CA ASP A 37 8.24 -0.43 13.86
C ASP A 37 9.10 0.22 12.74
N GLU A 38 8.54 1.12 11.91
CA GLU A 38 9.30 1.77 10.82
C GLU A 38 9.83 3.17 11.16
N LEU A 39 9.48 3.68 12.34
CA LEU A 39 10.09 4.87 12.93
C LEU A 39 11.25 4.43 13.84
N ASP A 40 12.19 3.64 13.32
CA ASP A 40 13.52 3.62 13.95
C ASP A 40 14.09 5.02 13.81
N ASP A 41 14.10 5.67 14.95
CA ASP A 41 14.26 7.08 15.16
C ASP A 41 15.62 7.57 14.64
N GLY A 42 15.65 7.98 13.37
CA GLY A 42 16.70 8.81 12.82
C GLY A 42 16.77 10.21 13.47
N SER A 43 15.94 10.52 14.48
CA SER A 43 15.90 11.82 15.18
C SER A 43 16.83 11.93 16.39
N GLN A 44 17.88 11.11 16.51
CA GLN A 44 19.02 11.50 17.37
C GLN A 44 20.09 12.32 16.66
N THR A 45 19.70 13.26 15.81
CA THR A 45 20.62 14.36 15.47
C THR A 45 19.87 15.68 15.50
N GLN A 46 19.93 16.26 16.69
CA GLN A 46 19.78 17.68 17.05
C GLN A 46 19.32 18.61 15.93
N GLU A 47 18.19 19.24 16.21
CA GLU A 47 17.76 20.54 15.71
C GLU A 47 18.95 21.44 15.40
N SER A 48 19.36 21.48 14.14
CA SER A 48 20.33 22.43 13.62
C SER A 48 19.92 22.63 12.18
N GLY A 49 19.42 23.81 11.85
CA GLY A 49 18.94 24.16 10.52
C GLY A 49 20.03 23.95 9.47
N PHE A 50 20.09 22.75 8.89
CA PHE A 50 20.99 22.45 7.80
C PHE A 50 20.33 22.91 6.51
N ILE A 51 20.74 24.09 6.04
CA ILE A 51 20.51 24.51 4.66
C ILE A 51 21.13 23.43 3.75
N TYR A 52 20.39 22.93 2.76
CA TYR A 52 20.91 21.96 1.79
C TYR A 52 22.20 22.49 1.13
N ILE A 53 23.32 21.79 1.34
CA ILE A 53 24.59 22.08 0.67
C ILE A 53 24.79 21.01 -0.41
N PRO A 54 24.71 21.37 -1.71
CA PRO A 54 25.00 20.40 -2.77
C PRO A 54 26.45 19.91 -2.64
N PRO A 55 26.70 18.59 -2.72
CA PRO A 55 28.06 18.07 -2.62
C PRO A 55 28.92 18.63 -3.76
N LYS A 56 30.03 19.29 -3.40
CA LYS A 56 31.04 19.76 -4.36
C LYS A 56 31.89 18.57 -4.81
N GLY A 57 31.54 18.00 -5.97
CA GLY A 57 32.28 16.91 -6.62
C GLY A 57 31.65 15.52 -6.41
N ARG A 58 32.24 14.50 -7.06
CA ARG A 58 31.94 13.08 -6.78
C ARG A 58 32.58 12.69 -5.44
N THR A 59 32.12 13.29 -4.35
CA THR A 59 32.37 12.68 -3.04
C THR A 59 31.69 11.32 -3.12
N GLN A 60 32.46 10.24 -3.06
CA GLN A 60 31.89 8.91 -2.82
C GLN A 60 30.93 9.10 -1.65
N GLN A 61 29.67 8.78 -1.86
CA GLN A 61 28.62 8.91 -0.87
C GLN A 61 29.01 8.00 0.30
N ALA A 62 29.85 8.52 1.20
CA ALA A 62 30.49 7.75 2.27
C ALA A 62 29.44 7.26 3.27
N ASP A 63 28.31 7.95 3.30
CA ASP A 63 27.12 7.56 4.01
C ASP A 63 26.25 6.71 3.08
N ARG A 64 26.07 5.42 3.38
CA ARG A 64 25.12 4.50 2.70
C ARG A 64 23.67 4.90 2.98
N LYS A 65 23.39 6.18 3.08
CA LYS A 65 22.11 6.79 3.42
C LYS A 65 21.80 7.91 2.45
N VAL A 66 20.55 7.95 2.01
CA VAL A 66 19.95 9.01 1.22
C VAL A 66 19.28 9.96 2.18
N LYS A 67 19.74 11.22 2.20
CA LYS A 67 19.13 12.28 3.00
C LYS A 67 17.88 12.82 2.28
N CYS A 68 16.78 12.91 2.99
CA CYS A 68 15.51 13.43 2.50
C CYS A 68 15.32 14.86 3.00
N TYR A 69 14.81 15.73 2.13
CA TYR A 69 14.60 17.14 2.42
C TYR A 69 13.23 17.61 1.92
N GLU A 70 12.65 18.54 2.64
CA GLU A 70 11.41 19.22 2.25
C GLU A 70 11.67 20.06 0.99
N ALA A 71 10.80 19.94 -0.01
CA ALA A 71 11.04 20.56 -1.31
C ALA A 71 11.05 22.10 -1.26
N ALA A 72 10.16 22.69 -0.45
CA ALA A 72 9.91 24.12 -0.38
C ALA A 72 10.96 24.88 0.45
N THR A 73 11.28 24.38 1.63
CA THR A 73 12.16 25.04 2.61
C THR A 73 13.60 24.51 2.59
N LYS A 74 13.82 23.32 1.99
CA LYS A 74 15.05 22.52 2.13
C LYS A 74 15.35 22.07 3.55
N ASN A 75 14.34 22.04 4.42
CA ASN A 75 14.46 21.46 5.75
C ASN A 75 14.78 19.96 5.67
N TYR A 76 15.60 19.45 6.58
CA TYR A 76 15.93 18.03 6.66
C TYR A 76 14.75 17.23 7.23
N LEU A 77 14.34 16.17 6.53
CA LEU A 77 13.22 15.29 6.94
C LEU A 77 13.69 13.99 7.57
N GLY A 78 14.94 13.58 7.33
CA GLY A 78 15.46 12.28 7.77
C GLY A 78 16.35 11.64 6.72
N CYS A 79 16.69 10.37 6.92
CA CYS A 79 17.50 9.62 5.95
C CYS A 79 17.06 8.15 5.86
N PHE A 80 17.23 7.57 4.67
CA PHE A 80 16.93 6.17 4.40
C PHE A 80 18.16 5.45 3.85
N PRO A 81 18.33 4.14 4.11
CA PRO A 81 19.48 3.40 3.61
C PRO A 81 19.47 3.29 2.08
N ALA A 82 20.62 3.55 1.46
CA ALA A 82 20.86 3.27 0.05
C ALA A 82 21.16 1.77 -0.11
N LEU A 83 20.22 1.04 -0.73
CA LEU A 83 20.36 -0.40 -0.95
C LEU A 83 21.54 -0.71 -1.88
N THR A 84 22.28 -1.75 -1.53
CA THR A 84 23.33 -2.33 -2.36
C THR A 84 22.74 -3.15 -3.51
N PRO A 85 23.51 -3.36 -4.59
CA PRO A 85 23.09 -4.23 -5.68
C PRO A 85 22.72 -5.66 -5.22
N ALA A 86 23.36 -6.17 -4.16
CA ALA A 86 23.05 -7.47 -3.60
C ALA A 86 21.68 -7.48 -2.90
N GLU A 87 21.41 -6.51 -2.02
CA GLU A 87 20.12 -6.38 -1.33
C GLU A 87 18.96 -6.20 -2.33
N VAL A 88 19.17 -5.45 -3.41
CA VAL A 88 18.19 -5.31 -4.50
C VAL A 88 17.92 -6.65 -5.16
N LYS A 89 18.96 -7.43 -5.49
CA LYS A 89 18.80 -8.78 -6.08
C LYS A 89 18.01 -9.70 -5.15
N ASP A 90 18.27 -9.64 -3.85
CA ASP A 90 17.57 -10.47 -2.87
C ASP A 90 16.08 -10.13 -2.77
N ARG A 91 15.74 -8.83 -2.73
CA ARG A 91 14.34 -8.37 -2.74
C ARG A 91 13.61 -8.78 -4.03
N VAL A 92 14.27 -8.67 -5.19
CA VAL A 92 13.72 -9.14 -6.46
C VAL A 92 13.52 -10.65 -6.46
N ALA A 93 14.45 -11.43 -5.89
CA ALA A 93 14.30 -12.87 -5.77
C ALA A 93 13.11 -13.25 -4.86
N GLN A 94 12.90 -12.53 -3.75
CA GLN A 94 11.73 -12.68 -2.89
C GLN A 94 10.42 -12.40 -3.65
N ALA A 95 10.37 -11.28 -4.38
CA ALA A 95 9.20 -10.91 -5.19
C ALA A 95 8.89 -11.98 -6.25
N ARG A 96 9.90 -12.53 -6.93
CA ARG A 96 9.72 -13.62 -7.91
C ARG A 96 9.14 -14.89 -7.29
N ARG A 97 9.52 -15.22 -6.05
CA ARG A 97 8.93 -16.38 -5.34
C ARG A 97 7.46 -16.13 -5.02
N ALA A 98 7.13 -14.96 -4.47
CA ALA A 98 5.75 -14.58 -4.15
C ALA A 98 4.88 -14.52 -5.41
N GLN A 99 5.42 -14.01 -6.53
CA GLN A 99 4.71 -13.89 -7.80
C GLN A 99 4.16 -15.23 -8.32
N LYS A 100 4.87 -16.35 -8.13
CA LYS A 100 4.40 -17.69 -8.55
C LYS A 100 3.10 -18.11 -7.87
N VAL A 101 2.92 -17.70 -6.62
CA VAL A 101 1.69 -17.96 -5.84
C VAL A 101 0.64 -16.91 -6.19
N TRP A 102 1.01 -15.63 -6.19
CA TRP A 102 0.10 -14.52 -6.48
C TRP A 102 -0.52 -14.60 -7.87
N ALA A 103 0.21 -15.09 -8.88
CA ALA A 103 -0.30 -15.25 -10.25
C ALA A 103 -1.48 -16.23 -10.35
N LYS A 104 -1.64 -17.14 -9.39
CA LYS A 104 -2.76 -18.09 -9.33
C LYS A 104 -4.02 -17.49 -8.69
N SER A 105 -3.95 -16.27 -8.18
CA SER A 105 -5.08 -15.61 -7.53
C SER A 105 -6.21 -15.25 -8.52
N SER A 106 -7.45 -15.38 -8.06
CA SER A 106 -8.61 -15.01 -8.87
C SER A 106 -8.70 -13.48 -9.07
N PHE A 107 -9.40 -13.04 -10.12
CA PHE A 107 -9.68 -11.62 -10.31
C PHE A 107 -10.42 -11.02 -9.11
N LYS A 108 -11.38 -11.76 -8.52
CA LYS A 108 -12.11 -11.34 -7.32
C LYS A 108 -11.16 -11.07 -6.15
N GLN A 109 -10.18 -11.95 -5.92
CA GLN A 109 -9.19 -11.79 -4.85
C GLN A 109 -8.26 -10.60 -5.08
N ARG A 110 -7.72 -10.43 -6.29
CA ARG A 110 -6.87 -9.28 -6.63
C ARG A 110 -7.63 -7.96 -6.48
N ARG A 111 -8.89 -7.91 -6.92
CA ARG A 111 -9.74 -6.74 -6.75
C ARG A 111 -10.05 -6.45 -5.28
N GLN A 112 -10.27 -7.49 -4.46
CA GLN A 112 -10.47 -7.32 -3.02
C GLN A 112 -9.21 -6.74 -2.37
N PHE A 113 -8.03 -7.26 -2.69
CA PHE A 113 -6.76 -6.73 -2.19
C PHE A 113 -6.57 -5.24 -2.50
N LEU A 114 -6.79 -4.83 -3.75
CA LEU A 114 -6.67 -3.42 -4.14
C LEU A 114 -7.66 -2.50 -3.42
N ARG A 115 -8.87 -3.01 -3.11
CA ARG A 115 -9.85 -2.24 -2.33
C ARG A 115 -9.46 -2.07 -0.88
N ILE A 116 -8.87 -3.10 -0.28
CA ILE A 116 -8.36 -3.02 1.09
C ILE A 116 -7.24 -1.97 1.15
N LEU A 117 -6.31 -2.00 0.19
CA LEU A 117 -5.25 -1.00 0.08
C LEU A 117 -5.82 0.42 -0.11
N LEU A 118 -6.80 0.58 -0.99
CA LEU A 118 -7.46 1.87 -1.20
C LEU A 118 -8.15 2.39 0.06
N LYS A 119 -8.88 1.53 0.77
CA LYS A 119 -9.56 1.87 2.02
C LYS A 119 -8.55 2.41 3.04
N TYR A 120 -7.44 1.69 3.24
CA TYR A 120 -6.37 2.11 4.15
C TYR A 120 -5.79 3.49 3.76
N ILE A 121 -5.47 3.70 2.48
CA ILE A 121 -4.91 4.98 1.99
C ILE A 121 -5.89 6.14 2.26
N ILE A 122 -7.18 5.95 2.03
CA ILE A 122 -8.19 6.99 2.27
C ILE A 122 -8.35 7.26 3.76
N GLU A 123 -8.39 6.22 4.60
CA GLU A 123 -8.49 6.35 6.05
C GLU A 123 -7.29 7.12 6.64
N HIS A 124 -6.10 6.96 6.05
CA HIS A 124 -4.86 7.61 6.50
C HIS A 124 -4.43 8.79 5.63
N GLN A 125 -5.31 9.33 4.78
CA GLN A 125 -4.95 10.37 3.81
C GLN A 125 -4.37 11.63 4.46
N LYS A 126 -4.82 11.95 5.68
CA LYS A 126 -4.36 13.13 6.42
C LYS A 126 -2.87 12.98 6.74
N LEU A 127 -2.47 11.83 7.27
CA LEU A 127 -1.07 11.51 7.57
C LEU A 127 -0.19 11.46 6.31
N ILE A 128 -0.71 10.92 5.20
CA ILE A 128 0.05 10.76 3.95
C ILE A 128 0.30 12.10 3.25
N CYS A 129 -0.64 13.04 3.38
CA CYS A 129 -0.60 14.34 2.70
C CYS A 129 -0.07 15.48 3.58
N GLU A 130 0.29 15.20 4.83
CA GLU A 130 1.08 16.09 5.70
C GLU A 130 2.56 16.10 5.26
#